data_AF-A0A2W4IIU9-F1
#
_entry.id   AF-A0A2W4IIU9-F1
#
_cell.length_a   1.000
_cell.length_b   1.000
_cell.length_c   1.000
_cell.angle_alpha   90.00
_cell.angle_beta   90.00
_cell.angle_gamma   90.00
#
_symmetry.space_group_name_H-M   'P 1'
#
loop_
_entity.id
_entity.type
_entity.pdbx_description
1 polymer ?
#
loop_
_entity_poly.entity_id
_entity_poly.type
_entity_poly.pdbx_seq_one_letter_code
_entity_poly.pdbx_strand_id
1 'polypeptide(L)'
;MLEYGGFWLKDGEGNASFAALAGEKISLWVPSFREAGLEALALGNQPCFAEKNEKGQLQSYFGLQDFLFFSFEGVPIFVFDNHNHALSCRYRLYFQAKLQKGVKCLHLDQHSDLQENPFSLQEENWEAVCEFVNACCNVGNFLRPALETGLLGAVEQIRTEYGLLHREIPEEAYLLDIDLDFWAEEMSIQYLAGTLEKTKKLIRGAQAVTIATSPYFLEQRRAFELLHQLFS
;
A
#
# COMPACT_ATOMS: atom_id res chain seq x y z
N MET A 1 -9.50 14.06 13.65
CA MET A 1 -8.84 12.87 13.05
C MET A 1 -8.33 13.33 11.68
N LEU A 2 -7.17 12.86 11.22
CA LEU A 2 -6.73 13.16 9.85
C LEU A 2 -7.58 12.28 8.91
N GLU A 3 -8.64 12.86 8.34
CA GLU A 3 -9.65 12.14 7.54
C GLU A 3 -9.08 11.78 6.15
N TYR A 4 -9.42 10.59 5.66
CA TYR A 4 -8.99 10.09 4.36
C TYR A 4 -10.12 9.26 3.75
N GLY A 5 -10.19 9.23 2.42
CA GLY A 5 -11.14 8.40 1.68
C GLY A 5 -12.60 8.81 1.86
N GLY A 6 -13.51 7.95 1.41
CA GLY A 6 -14.95 8.22 1.38
C GLY A 6 -15.38 9.02 0.15
N PHE A 7 -14.61 8.95 -0.94
CA PHE A 7 -14.85 9.70 -2.16
C PHE A 7 -14.53 8.90 -3.42
N TRP A 8 -15.00 9.43 -4.55
CA TRP A 8 -14.70 8.91 -5.88
C TRP A 8 -13.55 9.70 -6.51
N LEU A 9 -12.54 9.00 -7.03
CA LEU A 9 -11.56 9.57 -7.95
C LEU A 9 -12.24 9.91 -9.28
N LYS A 10 -11.86 11.05 -9.84
CA LYS A 10 -12.33 11.45 -11.17
C LYS A 10 -11.48 10.80 -12.25
N ASP A 11 -12.02 10.80 -13.45
CA ASP A 11 -11.35 10.25 -14.63
C ASP A 11 -9.99 10.93 -14.87
N GLY A 12 -8.96 10.13 -15.14
CA GLY A 12 -7.59 10.60 -15.38
C GLY A 12 -6.78 10.98 -14.13
N GLU A 13 -7.32 10.85 -12.93
CA GLU A 13 -6.61 11.13 -11.67
C GLU A 13 -6.00 9.84 -11.07
N GLY A 14 -4.74 9.90 -10.63
CA GLY A 14 -4.06 8.82 -9.90
C GLY A 14 -4.24 7.43 -10.52
N ASN A 15 -4.74 6.44 -9.75
CA ASN A 15 -4.98 5.09 -10.26
C ASN A 15 -6.02 5.02 -11.39
N ALA A 16 -6.91 6.01 -11.54
CA ALA A 16 -7.84 6.05 -12.67
C ALA A 16 -7.11 6.32 -14.01
N SER A 17 -5.87 6.83 -13.98
CA SER A 17 -5.09 7.08 -15.21
C SER A 17 -4.72 5.81 -15.96
N PHE A 18 -4.62 4.64 -15.29
CA PHE A 18 -4.27 3.37 -15.94
C PHE A 18 -5.27 2.98 -17.03
N ALA A 19 -6.54 3.27 -16.82
CA ALA A 19 -7.61 2.88 -17.74
C ALA A 19 -8.15 4.04 -18.60
N ALA A 20 -7.70 5.28 -18.35
CA ALA A 20 -8.15 6.49 -19.04
C ALA A 20 -7.71 6.63 -20.52
N LEU A 21 -6.87 5.73 -21.04
CA LEU A 21 -6.29 5.83 -22.40
C LEU A 21 -7.31 5.70 -23.57
N ALA A 22 -8.62 5.55 -23.35
CA ALA A 22 -9.55 5.29 -24.46
C ALA A 22 -11.02 5.74 -24.25
N GLY A 23 -11.27 6.93 -23.69
CA GLY A 23 -12.55 7.64 -23.84
C GLY A 23 -13.76 7.09 -23.06
N GLU A 24 -13.56 6.11 -22.19
CA GLU A 24 -14.56 5.62 -21.24
C GLU A 24 -14.34 6.29 -19.86
N LYS A 25 -15.39 6.86 -19.28
CA LYS A 25 -15.32 7.50 -17.95
C LYS A 25 -15.22 6.44 -16.86
N ILE A 26 -14.16 6.49 -16.08
CA ILE A 26 -13.93 5.56 -14.96
C ILE A 26 -14.02 6.34 -13.65
N SER A 27 -14.68 5.75 -12.67
CA SER A 27 -14.74 6.27 -11.31
C SER A 27 -14.31 5.16 -10.37
N LEU A 28 -13.28 5.44 -9.58
CA LEU A 28 -12.74 4.51 -8.59
C LEU A 28 -13.06 5.04 -7.20
N TRP A 29 -13.50 4.17 -6.31
CA TRP A 29 -13.78 4.50 -4.93
C TRP A 29 -12.53 4.35 -4.08
N VAL A 30 -12.28 5.34 -3.22
CA VAL A 30 -11.25 5.28 -2.18
C VAL A 30 -11.96 5.13 -0.83
N PRO A 31 -11.89 3.96 -0.17
CA PRO A 31 -12.48 3.73 1.14
C PRO A 31 -11.94 4.67 2.23
N SER A 32 -12.78 4.99 3.22
CA SER A 32 -12.33 5.73 4.40
C SER A 32 -11.55 4.83 5.35
N PHE A 33 -10.65 5.42 6.16
CA PHE A 33 -10.04 4.70 7.28
C PHE A 33 -11.03 4.50 8.42
N ARG A 34 -11.01 3.29 8.96
CA ARG A 34 -11.70 2.87 10.18
C ARG A 34 -10.68 2.33 11.18
N GLU A 35 -10.78 2.78 12.42
CA GLU A 35 -9.99 2.21 13.52
C GLU A 35 -10.64 0.89 13.96
N ALA A 36 -10.13 -0.22 13.43
CA ALA A 36 -10.61 -1.58 13.69
C ALA A 36 -9.54 -2.61 13.30
N GLY A 37 -9.58 -3.79 13.93
CA GLY A 37 -8.67 -4.89 13.63
C GLY A 37 -9.14 -5.72 12.43
N LEU A 38 -8.47 -6.85 12.21
CA LEU A 38 -8.74 -7.73 11.06
C LEU A 38 -10.13 -8.37 11.08
N GLU A 39 -10.81 -8.40 12.22
CA GLU A 39 -12.21 -8.84 12.33
C GLU A 39 -13.19 -7.96 11.53
N ALA A 40 -12.79 -6.75 11.18
CA ALA A 40 -13.55 -5.83 10.36
C ALA A 40 -13.26 -5.94 8.85
N LEU A 41 -12.36 -6.84 8.43
CA LEU A 41 -12.10 -7.07 7.01
C LEU A 41 -13.39 -7.47 6.27
N ALA A 42 -13.73 -6.71 5.25
CA ALA A 42 -14.86 -6.96 4.39
C ALA A 42 -14.55 -6.50 2.96
N LEU A 43 -15.09 -7.22 1.99
CA LEU A 43 -15.00 -6.83 0.58
C LEU A 43 -15.92 -5.64 0.31
N GLY A 44 -15.39 -4.61 -0.32
CA GLY A 44 -16.16 -3.47 -0.81
C GLY A 44 -16.99 -3.82 -2.04
N ASN A 45 -18.08 -3.08 -2.26
CA ASN A 45 -18.95 -3.25 -3.42
C ASN A 45 -18.73 -2.20 -4.52
N GLN A 46 -17.75 -1.32 -4.35
CA GLN A 46 -17.38 -0.27 -5.29
C GLN A 46 -16.02 -0.60 -5.93
N PRO A 47 -15.84 -0.30 -7.23
CA PRO A 47 -14.57 -0.54 -7.91
C PRO A 47 -13.50 0.39 -7.36
N CYS A 48 -12.34 -0.15 -7.01
CA CYS A 48 -11.19 0.59 -6.47
C CYS A 48 -9.99 0.60 -7.42
N PHE A 49 -9.99 -0.28 -8.42
CA PHE A 49 -9.03 -0.32 -9.51
C PHE A 49 -9.73 -0.74 -10.80
N ALA A 50 -9.20 -0.34 -11.95
CA ALA A 50 -9.69 -0.78 -13.23
C ALA A 50 -8.56 -0.81 -14.26
N GLU A 51 -8.61 -1.80 -15.15
CA GLU A 51 -7.65 -1.96 -16.26
C GLU A 51 -8.34 -2.62 -17.46
N LYS A 52 -7.80 -2.39 -18.67
CA LYS A 52 -8.27 -3.07 -19.87
C LYS A 52 -7.54 -4.41 -20.03
N ASN A 53 -8.28 -5.48 -20.21
CA ASN A 53 -7.69 -6.78 -20.52
C ASN A 53 -7.05 -6.79 -21.92
N GLU A 54 -6.42 -7.92 -22.29
CA GLU A 54 -5.78 -8.13 -23.60
C GLU A 54 -6.71 -7.89 -24.80
N LYS A 55 -8.04 -7.96 -24.60
CA LYS A 55 -9.07 -7.72 -25.62
C LYS A 55 -9.57 -6.27 -25.64
N GLY A 56 -8.98 -5.40 -24.82
CA GLY A 56 -9.36 -3.99 -24.67
C GLY A 56 -10.63 -3.75 -23.86
N GLN A 57 -11.15 -4.77 -23.18
CA GLN A 57 -12.38 -4.65 -22.37
C GLN A 57 -12.02 -4.17 -20.97
N LEU A 58 -12.75 -3.17 -20.47
CA LEU A 58 -12.58 -2.66 -19.12
C LEU A 58 -12.97 -3.73 -18.09
N GLN A 59 -12.05 -4.00 -17.16
CA GLN A 59 -12.27 -4.83 -15.99
C GLN A 59 -12.17 -3.96 -14.74
N SER A 60 -13.06 -4.21 -13.79
CA SER A 60 -13.10 -3.51 -12.51
C SER A 60 -12.80 -4.46 -11.38
N TYR A 61 -12.03 -3.98 -10.41
CA TYR A 61 -11.55 -4.75 -9.28
C TYR A 61 -12.06 -4.13 -7.98
N PHE A 62 -12.43 -4.99 -7.05
CA PHE A 62 -13.08 -4.63 -5.79
C PHE A 62 -12.14 -4.97 -4.66
N GLY A 63 -11.89 -4.00 -3.79
CA GLY A 63 -10.95 -4.10 -2.67
C GLY A 63 -11.68 -4.09 -1.34
N LEU A 64 -11.17 -3.32 -0.40
CA LEU A 64 -11.70 -3.24 0.96
C LEU A 64 -12.98 -2.39 1.04
N GLN A 65 -13.89 -2.75 1.94
CA GLN A 65 -15.03 -1.91 2.30
C GLN A 65 -14.61 -0.64 3.05
N ASP A 66 -13.67 -0.80 3.98
CA ASP A 66 -13.03 0.24 4.78
C ASP A 66 -11.53 -0.02 4.78
N PHE A 67 -10.71 1.01 4.72
CA PHE A 67 -9.30 0.87 5.10
C PHE A 67 -9.20 0.71 6.61
N LEU A 68 -8.24 -0.10 7.07
CA LEU A 68 -8.10 -0.39 8.49
C LEU A 68 -6.86 0.29 9.06
N PHE A 69 -6.99 0.75 10.30
CA PHE A 69 -5.89 1.21 11.13
C PHE A 69 -6.02 0.63 12.53
N PHE A 70 -4.98 -0.05 13.01
CA PHE A 70 -4.97 -0.66 14.34
C PHE A 70 -3.54 -0.75 14.90
N SER A 71 -3.40 -1.25 16.12
CA SER A 71 -2.11 -1.53 16.76
C SER A 71 -1.95 -3.02 16.99
N PHE A 72 -0.83 -3.59 16.55
CA PHE A 72 -0.46 -4.98 16.81
C PHE A 72 0.83 -5.02 17.62
N GLU A 73 0.78 -5.54 18.84
CA GLU A 73 1.93 -5.58 19.77
C GLU A 73 2.61 -4.19 19.97
N GLY A 74 1.84 -3.10 19.83
CA GLY A 74 2.33 -1.72 19.93
C GLY A 74 2.79 -1.10 18.61
N VAL A 75 2.83 -1.88 17.53
CA VAL A 75 3.19 -1.42 16.18
C VAL A 75 1.92 -0.91 15.46
N PRO A 76 1.90 0.34 14.97
CA PRO A 76 0.81 0.85 14.14
C PRO A 76 0.76 0.11 12.79
N ILE A 77 -0.42 -0.40 12.42
CA ILE A 77 -0.68 -1.13 11.19
C ILE A 77 -1.74 -0.39 10.36
N PHE A 78 -1.47 -0.21 9.08
CA PHE A 78 -2.42 0.30 8.09
C PHE A 78 -2.65 -0.74 7.01
N VAL A 79 -3.92 -1.02 6.71
CA VAL A 79 -4.33 -1.94 5.64
C VAL A 79 -5.25 -1.19 4.67
N PHE A 80 -4.92 -1.22 3.38
CA PHE A 80 -5.62 -0.51 2.32
C PHE A 80 -5.57 -1.34 1.02
N ASP A 81 -6.30 -0.94 -0.03
CA ASP A 81 -6.37 -1.69 -1.28
C ASP A 81 -5.14 -1.46 -2.17
N ASN A 82 -4.98 -0.27 -2.72
CA ASN A 82 -3.95 0.10 -3.68
C ASN A 82 -2.72 0.67 -2.97
N HIS A 83 -1.53 0.32 -3.45
CA HIS A 83 -0.30 0.57 -2.73
C HIS A 83 0.08 2.04 -2.54
N ASN A 84 -0.36 2.92 -3.44
CA ASN A 84 -0.13 4.37 -3.34
C ASN A 84 -0.62 4.97 -2.02
N HIS A 85 -1.64 4.38 -1.39
CA HIS A 85 -2.17 4.84 -0.11
C HIS A 85 -1.16 4.73 1.05
N ALA A 86 -0.10 3.92 0.91
CA ALA A 86 1.01 3.84 1.86
C ALA A 86 1.65 5.22 2.12
N LEU A 87 1.76 6.06 1.09
CA LEU A 87 2.32 7.41 1.22
C LEU A 87 1.51 8.27 2.20
N SER A 88 0.17 8.25 2.08
CA SER A 88 -0.71 8.97 3.00
C SER A 88 -0.58 8.45 4.43
N CYS A 89 -0.45 7.13 4.62
CA CYS A 89 -0.29 6.52 5.95
C CYS A 89 0.99 6.99 6.64
N ARG A 90 2.10 7.07 5.91
CA ARG A 90 3.39 7.55 6.45
C ARG A 90 3.30 9.03 6.84
N TYR A 91 2.72 9.87 5.99
CA TYR A 91 2.50 11.27 6.32
C TYR A 91 1.53 11.47 7.49
N ARG A 92 0.52 10.59 7.64
CA ARG A 92 -0.36 10.59 8.80
C ARG A 92 0.42 10.41 10.10
N LEU A 93 1.40 9.50 10.12
CA LEU A 93 2.29 9.33 11.27
C LEU A 93 3.22 10.53 11.48
N TYR A 94 3.75 11.11 10.39
CA TYR A 94 4.60 12.30 10.45
C TYR A 94 3.87 13.51 11.05
N PHE A 95 2.67 13.84 10.56
CA PHE A 95 1.86 14.93 11.09
C PHE A 95 1.36 14.68 12.53
N GLN A 96 1.31 13.42 12.97
CA GLN A 96 1.06 13.06 14.36
C GLN A 96 2.32 13.07 15.24
N ALA A 97 3.47 13.47 14.71
CA ALA A 97 4.79 13.42 15.37
C ALA A 97 5.19 12.00 15.85
N LYS A 98 4.66 10.95 15.19
CA LYS A 98 4.98 9.53 15.46
C LYS A 98 6.05 8.98 14.52
N LEU A 99 6.37 9.71 13.46
CA LEU A 99 7.41 9.36 12.49
C LEU A 99 8.32 10.57 12.28
N GLN A 100 9.63 10.33 12.26
CA GLN A 100 10.61 11.33 11.86
C GLN A 100 10.96 11.15 10.37
N LYS A 101 11.45 12.21 9.74
CA LYS A 101 12.01 12.14 8.39
C LYS A 101 13.30 11.32 8.37
N GLY A 102 13.67 10.83 7.18
CA GLY A 102 14.92 10.10 6.96
C GLY A 102 14.88 8.64 7.41
N VAL A 103 13.71 8.10 7.76
CA VAL A 103 13.58 6.70 8.20
C VAL A 103 13.76 5.77 6.99
N LYS A 104 14.41 4.62 7.23
CA LYS A 104 14.56 3.56 6.23
C LYS A 104 13.22 2.84 6.04
N CYS A 105 12.84 2.57 4.79
CA CYS A 105 11.69 1.72 4.47
C CYS A 105 12.16 0.39 3.89
N LEU A 106 11.71 -0.72 4.47
CA LEU A 106 11.79 -2.04 3.85
C LEU A 106 10.53 -2.25 3.04
N HIS A 107 10.66 -2.44 1.74
CA HIS A 107 9.53 -2.57 0.82
C HIS A 107 9.51 -3.99 0.25
N LEU A 108 8.55 -4.78 0.73
CA LEU A 108 8.28 -6.16 0.36
C LEU A 108 7.19 -6.18 -0.70
N ASP A 109 7.58 -6.43 -1.94
CA ASP A 109 6.73 -6.22 -3.12
C ASP A 109 7.34 -6.96 -4.32
N GLN A 110 6.53 -7.42 -5.26
CA GLN A 110 7.03 -7.89 -6.56
C GLN A 110 7.62 -6.74 -7.41
N HIS A 111 7.05 -5.55 -7.27
CA HIS A 111 7.34 -4.33 -8.00
C HIS A 111 8.34 -3.44 -7.26
N SER A 112 8.64 -2.29 -7.85
CA SER A 112 9.65 -1.36 -7.32
C SER A 112 9.05 -0.09 -6.75
N ASP A 113 7.87 0.28 -7.25
CA ASP A 113 7.09 1.49 -7.00
C ASP A 113 7.84 2.83 -7.01
N LEU A 114 8.97 2.83 -7.72
CA LEU A 114 9.89 3.95 -7.90
C LEU A 114 9.85 4.52 -9.32
N GLN A 115 8.79 4.27 -10.09
CA GLN A 115 8.61 4.93 -11.38
C GLN A 115 8.64 6.44 -11.21
N GLU A 116 8.94 7.16 -12.29
CA GLU A 116 8.96 8.61 -12.25
C GLU A 116 7.56 9.16 -11.93
N ASN A 117 7.53 10.14 -11.03
CA ASN A 117 6.34 10.94 -10.77
C ASN A 117 6.62 12.35 -11.28
N PRO A 118 5.90 12.86 -12.30
CA PRO A 118 6.18 14.18 -12.86
C PRO A 118 5.72 15.32 -11.94
N PHE A 119 5.03 15.01 -10.85
CA PHE A 119 4.51 15.96 -9.88
C PHE A 119 5.39 15.99 -8.63
N SER A 120 5.56 17.18 -8.04
CA SER A 120 6.27 17.35 -6.78
C SER A 120 5.32 17.47 -5.61
N LEU A 121 5.48 16.61 -4.60
CA LEU A 121 4.66 16.62 -3.40
C LEU A 121 4.92 17.88 -2.56
N GLN A 122 3.85 18.61 -2.24
CA GLN A 122 3.85 19.67 -1.23
C GLN A 122 3.36 19.11 0.11
N GLU A 123 4.20 19.16 1.13
CA GLU A 123 3.94 18.58 2.47
C GLU A 123 3.44 19.61 3.50
N GLU A 124 2.83 20.69 3.04
CA GLU A 124 2.40 21.83 3.88
C GLU A 124 1.36 21.42 4.94
N ASN A 125 0.45 20.53 4.56
CA ASN A 125 -0.63 20.03 5.40
C ASN A 125 -1.13 18.66 4.91
N TRP A 126 -2.02 18.08 5.70
CA TRP A 126 -2.58 16.76 5.45
C TRP A 126 -3.39 16.70 4.15
N GLU A 127 -4.18 17.73 3.88
CA GLU A 127 -5.06 17.81 2.71
C GLU A 127 -4.25 17.82 1.40
N ALA A 128 -3.16 18.59 1.35
CA ALA A 128 -2.25 18.64 0.20
C ALA A 128 -1.61 17.27 -0.09
N VAL A 129 -1.20 16.54 0.95
CA VAL A 129 -0.68 15.17 0.80
C VAL A 129 -1.77 14.23 0.28
N CYS A 130 -3.00 14.32 0.81
CA CYS A 130 -4.10 13.48 0.37
C CYS A 130 -4.45 13.73 -1.10
N GLU A 131 -4.53 14.99 -1.51
CA GLU A 131 -4.76 15.38 -2.90
C GLU A 131 -3.66 14.81 -3.80
N PHE A 132 -2.38 14.98 -3.43
CA PHE A 132 -1.27 14.45 -4.21
C PHE A 132 -1.31 12.92 -4.35
N VAL A 133 -1.54 12.18 -3.26
CA VAL A 133 -1.60 10.70 -3.29
C VAL A 133 -2.70 10.19 -4.22
N ASN A 134 -3.82 10.91 -4.32
CA ASN A 134 -5.00 10.48 -5.06
C ASN A 134 -5.02 11.00 -6.50
N ALA A 135 -4.45 12.17 -6.77
CA ALA A 135 -4.46 12.79 -8.10
C ALA A 135 -3.15 12.61 -8.88
N CYS A 136 -2.01 12.53 -8.16
CA CYS A 136 -0.67 12.55 -8.76
C CYS A 136 0.10 11.24 -8.61
N CYS A 137 -0.27 10.39 -7.65
CA CYS A 137 0.33 9.06 -7.50
C CYS A 137 -0.53 7.98 -8.15
N ASN A 138 0.15 6.94 -8.63
CA ASN A 138 -0.44 5.66 -8.94
C ASN A 138 0.32 4.56 -8.18
N VAL A 139 -0.13 3.31 -8.26
CA VAL A 139 0.51 2.19 -7.53
C VAL A 139 2.01 2.05 -7.81
N GLY A 140 2.51 2.48 -8.97
CA GLY A 140 3.92 2.31 -9.36
C GLY A 140 4.86 3.47 -9.06
N ASN A 141 4.42 4.61 -8.49
CA ASN A 141 5.25 5.82 -8.42
C ASN A 141 5.18 6.63 -7.11
N PHE A 142 4.67 6.05 -6.02
CA PHE A 142 4.47 6.79 -4.76
C PHE A 142 5.72 6.81 -3.84
N LEU A 143 6.68 5.91 -4.01
CA LEU A 143 7.88 5.87 -3.17
C LEU A 143 8.86 7.00 -3.51
N ARG A 144 8.94 7.39 -4.77
CA ARG A 144 9.85 8.45 -5.23
C ARG A 144 9.54 9.81 -4.57
N PRO A 145 8.29 10.29 -4.55
CA PRO A 145 7.93 11.50 -3.79
C PRO A 145 8.31 11.43 -2.30
N ALA A 146 8.21 10.26 -1.66
CA ALA A 146 8.59 10.08 -0.26
C ALA A 146 10.11 10.22 -0.04
N LEU A 147 10.93 9.78 -1.00
CA LEU A 147 12.38 9.96 -0.98
C LEU A 147 12.77 11.41 -1.28
N GLU A 148 12.13 12.05 -2.27
CA GLU A 148 12.43 13.43 -2.69
C GLU A 148 12.12 14.46 -1.60
N THR A 149 11.03 14.25 -0.84
CA THR A 149 10.68 15.06 0.33
C THR A 149 11.52 14.76 1.57
N GLY A 150 12.36 13.72 1.51
CA GLY A 150 13.15 13.23 2.64
C GLY A 150 12.33 12.58 3.75
N LEU A 151 11.02 12.33 3.54
CA LEU A 151 10.22 11.55 4.48
C LEU A 151 10.88 10.19 4.72
N LEU A 152 11.28 9.52 3.62
CA LEU A 152 12.13 8.34 3.65
C LEU A 152 13.58 8.74 3.37
N GLY A 153 14.50 8.19 4.16
CA GLY A 153 15.94 8.37 3.91
C GLY A 153 16.50 7.37 2.90
N ALA A 154 15.90 6.18 2.86
CA ALA A 154 16.22 5.14 1.90
C ALA A 154 15.05 4.15 1.79
N VAL A 155 14.93 3.51 0.62
CA VAL A 155 14.06 2.34 0.39
C VAL A 155 14.95 1.16 0.07
N GLU A 156 14.76 0.05 0.78
CA GLU A 156 15.40 -1.22 0.49
C GLU A 156 14.36 -2.24 0.04
N GLN A 157 14.52 -2.73 -1.19
CA GLN A 157 13.53 -3.59 -1.84
C GLN A 157 13.76 -5.07 -1.51
N ILE A 158 12.68 -5.78 -1.23
CA ILE A 158 12.63 -7.22 -1.04
C ILE A 158 11.67 -7.78 -2.09
N ARG A 159 12.22 -8.16 -3.26
CA ARG A 159 11.42 -8.57 -4.43
C ARG A 159 11.41 -10.07 -4.73
N THR A 160 12.01 -10.87 -3.87
CA THR A 160 12.10 -12.31 -4.07
C THR A 160 12.00 -13.07 -2.76
N GLU A 161 11.51 -14.30 -2.83
CA GLU A 161 11.53 -15.25 -1.71
C GLU A 161 12.92 -15.36 -1.09
N TYR A 162 13.95 -15.53 -1.92
CA TYR A 162 15.34 -15.62 -1.45
C TYR A 162 15.75 -14.37 -0.67
N GLY A 163 15.45 -13.19 -1.23
CA GLY A 163 15.76 -11.90 -0.61
C GLY A 163 15.09 -11.73 0.75
N LEU A 164 13.83 -12.16 0.89
CA LEU A 164 13.12 -12.12 2.16
C LEU A 164 13.74 -13.08 3.19
N LEU A 165 13.93 -14.35 2.82
CA LEU A 165 14.39 -15.40 3.73
C LEU A 165 15.80 -15.15 4.27
N HIS A 166 16.70 -14.60 3.44
CA HIS A 166 18.10 -14.35 3.80
C HIS A 166 18.36 -12.95 4.35
N ARG A 167 17.32 -12.12 4.46
CA ARG A 167 17.45 -10.77 5.03
C ARG A 167 17.75 -10.84 6.52
N GLU A 168 18.56 -9.94 7.04
CA GLU A 168 18.64 -9.72 8.49
C GLU A 168 17.50 -8.81 8.97
N ILE A 169 17.05 -8.98 10.21
CA ILE A 169 16.10 -8.04 10.80
C ILE A 169 16.90 -6.80 11.19
N PRO A 170 16.57 -5.59 10.71
CA PRO A 170 17.32 -4.39 11.07
C PRO A 170 17.31 -4.15 12.58
N GLU A 171 18.44 -3.70 13.12
CA GLU A 171 18.54 -3.25 14.52
C GLU A 171 18.10 -1.79 14.66
N GLU A 172 18.32 -0.98 13.62
CA GLU A 172 17.86 0.39 13.54
C GLU A 172 16.34 0.49 13.30
N ALA A 173 15.77 1.66 13.55
CA ALA A 173 14.39 1.98 13.24
C ALA A 173 14.09 1.90 11.72
N TYR A 174 13.00 1.22 11.35
CA TYR A 174 12.52 1.14 9.97
C TYR A 174 11.00 1.13 9.89
N LEU A 175 10.50 1.51 8.73
CA LEU A 175 9.13 1.24 8.29
C LEU A 175 9.12 -0.07 7.50
N LEU A 176 8.07 -0.86 7.65
CA LEU A 176 7.82 -2.01 6.80
C LEU A 176 6.63 -1.71 5.89
N ASP A 177 6.83 -1.90 4.60
CA ASP A 177 5.83 -1.73 3.57
C ASP A 177 5.64 -3.04 2.86
N ILE A 178 4.41 -3.51 2.76
CA ILE A 178 4.06 -4.84 2.25
C ILE A 178 3.02 -4.67 1.16
N ASP A 179 3.33 -5.09 -0.05
CA ASP A 179 2.32 -5.50 -1.01
C ASP A 179 2.03 -7.00 -0.83
N LEU A 180 0.77 -7.37 -0.63
CA LEU A 180 0.39 -8.78 -0.51
C LEU A 180 0.55 -9.54 -1.82
N ASP A 181 0.63 -8.86 -2.97
CA ASP A 181 0.92 -9.47 -4.27
C ASP A 181 2.30 -10.15 -4.33
N PHE A 182 3.18 -9.89 -3.35
CA PHE A 182 4.40 -10.67 -3.14
C PHE A 182 4.12 -12.18 -2.99
N TRP A 183 2.92 -12.54 -2.52
CA TRP A 183 2.45 -13.93 -2.41
C TRP A 183 1.39 -14.30 -3.46
N ALA A 184 1.27 -13.52 -4.54
CA ALA A 184 0.49 -13.91 -5.72
C ALA A 184 1.08 -15.16 -6.39
N GLU A 185 0.29 -15.83 -7.22
CA GLU A 185 0.67 -17.11 -7.83
C GLU A 185 1.90 -16.94 -8.74
N GLU A 186 1.99 -15.80 -9.41
CA GLU A 186 3.05 -15.38 -10.31
C GLU A 186 4.43 -15.37 -9.63
N MET A 187 4.48 -15.05 -8.33
CA MET A 187 5.71 -15.03 -7.55
C MET A 187 6.26 -16.43 -7.25
N SER A 188 5.43 -17.48 -7.43
CA SER A 188 5.84 -18.89 -7.31
C SER A 188 6.59 -19.21 -6.01
N ILE A 189 6.17 -18.60 -4.89
CA ILE A 189 6.78 -18.76 -3.56
C ILE A 189 6.74 -20.25 -3.15
N GLN A 190 7.90 -20.85 -2.93
CA GLN A 190 8.01 -22.29 -2.65
C GLN A 190 7.86 -22.62 -1.16
N TYR A 191 8.25 -21.68 -0.29
CA TYR A 191 8.28 -21.82 1.16
C TYR A 191 7.47 -20.72 1.86
N LEU A 192 6.15 -20.73 1.62
CA LEU A 192 5.20 -19.78 2.19
C LEU A 192 5.34 -19.64 3.71
N ALA A 193 5.40 -20.74 4.47
CA ALA A 193 5.51 -20.68 5.92
C ALA A 193 6.75 -19.90 6.40
N GLY A 194 7.89 -20.08 5.73
CA GLY A 194 9.11 -19.34 6.06
C GLY A 194 9.02 -17.85 5.74
N THR A 195 8.42 -17.49 4.61
CA THR A 195 8.23 -16.08 4.22
C THR A 195 7.27 -15.37 5.17
N LEU A 196 6.18 -16.03 5.59
CA LEU A 196 5.25 -15.50 6.59
C LEU A 196 5.93 -15.33 7.96
N GLU A 197 6.64 -16.35 8.45
CA GLU A 197 7.37 -16.25 9.73
C GLU A 197 8.45 -15.18 9.72
N LYS A 198 9.13 -14.99 8.58
CA LYS A 198 10.10 -13.93 8.41
C LYS A 198 9.43 -12.54 8.44
N THR A 199 8.32 -12.39 7.73
CA THR A 199 7.55 -11.15 7.68
C THR A 199 6.98 -10.79 9.05
N LYS A 200 6.48 -11.76 9.81
CA LYS A 200 6.05 -11.57 11.21
C LYS A 200 7.13 -10.96 12.09
N LYS A 201 8.37 -11.43 11.94
CA LYS A 201 9.52 -10.87 12.69
C LYS A 201 9.82 -9.43 12.27
N LEU A 202 9.70 -9.11 10.98
CA LEU A 202 9.84 -7.74 10.48
C LEU A 202 8.70 -6.84 11.00
N ILE A 203 7.45 -7.32 11.02
CA ILE A 203 6.30 -6.57 11.55
C ILE A 203 6.55 -6.15 13.00
N ARG A 204 7.00 -7.08 13.86
CA ARG A 204 7.27 -6.80 15.28
C ARG A 204 8.41 -5.81 15.53
N GLY A 205 9.38 -5.73 14.62
CA GLY A 205 10.52 -4.82 14.74
C GLY A 205 10.31 -3.46 14.09
N ALA A 206 9.24 -3.28 13.31
CA ALA A 206 8.98 -2.06 12.57
C ALA A 206 8.43 -0.95 13.47
N GLN A 207 8.70 0.31 13.12
CA GLN A 207 8.07 1.48 13.74
C GLN A 207 6.60 1.63 13.34
N ALA A 208 6.27 1.20 12.12
CA ALA A 208 4.91 1.08 11.60
C ALA A 208 4.92 0.19 10.35
N VAL A 209 3.75 -0.38 10.03
CA VAL A 209 3.55 -1.25 8.88
C VAL A 209 2.44 -0.69 7.98
N THR A 210 2.71 -0.62 6.68
CA THR A 210 1.72 -0.35 5.64
C THR A 210 1.51 -1.60 4.80
N ILE A 211 0.26 -1.97 4.52
CA ILE A 211 -0.09 -3.21 3.80
C ILE A 211 -1.13 -2.92 2.71
N ALA A 212 -0.78 -3.20 1.46
CA ALA A 212 -1.70 -3.16 0.32
C ALA A 212 -2.30 -4.56 0.06
N THR A 213 -3.62 -4.64 -0.17
CA THR A 213 -4.27 -5.90 -0.56
C THR A 213 -4.29 -6.13 -2.07
N SER A 214 -3.94 -5.13 -2.85
CA SER A 214 -3.65 -5.17 -4.29
C SER A 214 -4.69 -5.93 -5.11
N PRO A 215 -5.95 -5.45 -5.15
CA PRO A 215 -7.08 -6.16 -5.76
C PRO A 215 -6.95 -6.40 -7.27
N TYR A 216 -6.05 -5.69 -7.95
CA TYR A 216 -5.71 -6.00 -9.33
C TYR A 216 -4.83 -7.26 -9.46
N PHE A 217 -3.85 -7.41 -8.58
CA PHE A 217 -2.81 -8.44 -8.64
C PHE A 217 -3.14 -9.67 -7.78
N LEU A 218 -4.02 -9.54 -6.78
CA LEU A 218 -4.33 -10.58 -5.82
C LEU A 218 -5.83 -10.69 -5.54
N GLU A 219 -6.34 -11.93 -5.58
CA GLU A 219 -7.72 -12.21 -5.19
C GLU A 219 -7.95 -11.87 -3.71
N GLN A 220 -9.02 -11.14 -3.40
CA GLN A 220 -9.17 -10.51 -2.09
C GLN A 220 -9.48 -11.48 -0.95
N ARG A 221 -10.14 -12.61 -1.21
CA ARG A 221 -10.25 -13.66 -0.19
C ARG A 221 -8.86 -14.22 0.15
N ARG A 222 -7.98 -14.40 -0.83
CA ARG A 222 -6.59 -14.79 -0.58
C ARG A 222 -5.82 -13.72 0.20
N ALA A 223 -5.99 -12.44 -0.13
CA ALA A 223 -5.41 -11.34 0.63
C ALA A 223 -5.83 -11.38 2.12
N PHE A 224 -7.10 -11.66 2.41
CA PHE A 224 -7.59 -11.74 3.79
C PHE A 224 -7.02 -12.94 4.54
N GLU A 225 -6.87 -14.09 3.87
CA GLU A 225 -6.21 -15.26 4.45
C GLU A 225 -4.73 -14.98 4.81
N LEU A 226 -4.02 -14.23 3.96
CA LEU A 226 -2.63 -13.83 4.22
C LEU A 226 -2.53 -12.85 5.38
N LEU A 227 -3.42 -11.84 5.44
CA LEU A 227 -3.49 -10.92 6.59
C LEU A 227 -3.72 -11.69 7.89
N HIS A 228 -4.69 -12.59 7.95
CA HIS A 228 -4.90 -13.39 9.17
C HIS A 228 -3.67 -14.24 9.53
N GLN A 229 -2.97 -14.83 8.55
CA GLN A 229 -1.75 -15.58 8.80
C GLN A 229 -0.60 -14.70 9.31
N LEU A 230 -0.46 -13.46 8.83
CA LEU A 230 0.60 -12.53 9.25
C LEU A 230 0.41 -12.04 10.69
N PHE A 231 -0.83 -12.02 11.20
CA PHE A 231 -1.14 -11.50 12.53
C PHE A 231 -1.62 -12.56 13.54
N SER A 232 -1.53 -13.85 13.18
CA SER A 232 -1.80 -14.99 14.06
C SER A 232 -0.57 -15.44 14.86
#